data_AF-A0A6I6G9A5-F1
#
_entry.id   AF-A0A6I6G9A5-F1
#
_cell.length_a   1.000
_cell.length_b   1.000
_cell.length_c   1.000
_cell.angle_alpha   90.00
_cell.angle_beta   90.00
_cell.angle_gamma   90.00
#
_symmetry.space_group_name_H-M   'P 1'
#
loop_
_entity.id
_entity.type
_entity.pdbx_description
1 polymer ?
#
loop_
_entity_poly.entity_id
_entity_poly.type
_entity_poly.pdbx_seq_one_letter_code
_entity_poly.pdbx_strand_id
1 'polypeptide(L)'
;MQIISHAKLPLSYPWQQMQTEVQQLQQQWLPHFNQLHYEGSWTALALRSPGGETGHVVPDAVGAETYANTPLMQELPSIEAWVAALPCTVMSVRLLNLAAGAVIKTHRDRELSFEQGEARLHLPIFTHPKVLFTIDGQAMHMPAGECWYLNANLPHSVVNESNIDRIHLVIDCVVNDWLQETMANATRCMAAVDAAAIQQQQAVIAALREQGSATSIKLADDLAAALQVHLSASSSNAIS
;
A
#
# COMPACT_ATOMS: atom_id res chain seq x y z
N MET A 1 -10.34 18.93 -5.81
CA MET A 1 -8.96 18.39 -5.71
C MET A 1 -9.04 16.89 -5.97
N GLN A 2 -8.08 16.29 -6.67
CA GLN A 2 -8.13 14.86 -7.04
C GLN A 2 -6.82 14.19 -6.61
N ILE A 3 -6.93 12.96 -6.13
CA ILE A 3 -5.79 12.09 -5.80
C ILE A 3 -5.88 10.80 -6.61
N ILE A 4 -4.74 10.15 -6.83
CA ILE A 4 -4.68 8.88 -7.53
C ILE A 4 -5.31 7.82 -6.62
N SER A 5 -6.33 7.12 -7.11
CA SER A 5 -6.95 5.98 -6.42
C SER A 5 -6.13 4.72 -6.63
N HIS A 6 -5.86 4.43 -7.90
CA HIS A 6 -5.06 3.30 -8.33
C HIS A 6 -4.50 3.57 -9.72
N ALA A 7 -3.39 2.91 -10.05
CA ALA A 7 -2.75 3.08 -11.35
C ALA A 7 -2.07 1.79 -11.81
N LYS A 8 -2.21 1.46 -13.10
CA LYS A 8 -1.40 0.43 -13.75
C LYS A 8 -0.11 1.07 -14.23
N LEU A 9 1.00 0.75 -13.56
CA LEU A 9 2.31 1.27 -13.88
C LEU A 9 2.88 0.57 -15.13
N PRO A 10 3.63 1.29 -15.97
CA PRO A 10 4.26 0.73 -17.18
C PRO A 10 5.53 -0.06 -16.84
N LEU A 11 5.46 -0.95 -15.84
CA LEU A 11 6.57 -1.77 -15.37
C LEU A 11 6.29 -3.24 -15.63
N SER A 12 7.28 -3.94 -16.19
CA SER A 12 7.27 -5.39 -16.36
C SER A 12 8.23 -6.05 -15.39
N TYR A 13 7.90 -7.27 -14.96
CA TYR A 13 8.74 -8.10 -14.08
C TYR A 13 8.65 -9.57 -14.48
N PRO A 14 9.66 -10.39 -14.15
CA PRO A 14 9.72 -11.81 -14.51
C PRO A 14 8.75 -12.68 -13.67
N TRP A 15 7.45 -12.44 -13.82
CA TRP A 15 6.43 -13.01 -12.94
C TRP A 15 6.35 -14.55 -12.98
N GLN A 16 6.64 -15.19 -14.12
CA GLN A 16 6.67 -16.65 -14.20
C GLN A 16 7.85 -17.26 -13.43
N GLN A 17 9.02 -16.60 -13.47
CA GLN A 17 10.17 -17.02 -12.66
C GLN A 17 9.88 -16.82 -11.17
N MET A 18 9.30 -15.68 -10.80
CA MET A 18 8.86 -15.42 -9.42
C MET A 18 7.81 -16.43 -8.95
N GLN A 19 6.89 -16.86 -9.82
CA GLN A 19 5.94 -17.95 -9.49
C GLN A 19 6.66 -19.25 -9.15
N THR A 20 7.67 -19.61 -9.95
CA THR A 20 8.45 -20.84 -9.75
C THR A 20 9.20 -20.80 -8.42
N GLU A 21 9.84 -19.67 -8.11
CA GLU A 21 10.55 -19.45 -6.84
C GLU A 21 9.60 -19.52 -5.64
N VAL A 22 8.47 -18.80 -5.70
CA VAL A 22 7.48 -18.77 -4.61
C VAL A 22 6.85 -20.15 -4.35
N GLN A 23 6.65 -20.97 -5.39
CA GLN A 23 6.14 -22.34 -5.24
C GLN A 23 7.11 -23.29 -4.54
N GLN A 24 8.41 -22.99 -4.57
CA GLN A 24 9.46 -23.83 -3.98
C GLN A 24 9.72 -23.47 -2.51
N LEU A 25 9.18 -22.36 -2.02
CA LEU A 25 9.33 -21.94 -0.64
C LEU A 25 8.74 -22.98 0.33
N GLN A 26 9.52 -23.33 1.35
CA GLN A 26 9.11 -24.25 2.42
C GLN A 26 8.85 -23.50 3.75
N GLN A 27 8.94 -22.17 3.73
CA GLN A 27 8.86 -21.31 4.89
C GLN A 27 7.45 -21.28 5.45
N GLN A 28 7.37 -21.12 6.77
CA GLN A 28 6.10 -20.91 7.45
C GLN A 28 5.59 -19.49 7.17
N TRP A 29 4.42 -19.40 6.54
CA TRP A 29 3.72 -18.14 6.34
C TRP A 29 3.16 -17.64 7.68
N LEU A 30 3.46 -16.39 8.03
CA LEU A 30 3.00 -15.78 9.28
C LEU A 30 1.62 -15.15 9.09
N PRO A 31 0.67 -15.33 10.04
CA PRO A 31 -0.62 -14.64 9.98
C PRO A 31 -0.44 -13.13 9.91
N HIS A 32 -1.26 -12.47 9.09
CA HIS A 32 -1.33 -11.03 9.10
C HIS A 32 -1.88 -10.54 10.44
N PHE A 33 -1.21 -9.56 11.05
CA PHE A 33 -1.50 -9.08 12.41
C PHE A 33 -2.90 -8.47 12.55
N ASN A 34 -3.46 -7.95 11.44
CA ASN A 34 -4.74 -7.25 11.44
C ASN A 34 -5.95 -8.22 11.40
N GLN A 35 -6.02 -9.10 12.40
CA GLN A 35 -7.01 -10.19 12.50
C GLN A 35 -8.48 -9.71 12.55
N LEU A 36 -8.71 -8.45 12.88
CA LEU A 36 -10.06 -7.87 12.89
C LEU A 36 -10.56 -7.49 11.49
N HIS A 37 -9.65 -7.35 10.52
CA HIS A 37 -9.95 -6.82 9.19
C HIS A 37 -10.08 -7.91 8.12
N TYR A 38 -10.07 -9.20 8.46
CA TYR A 38 -10.27 -10.25 7.47
C TYR A 38 -11.10 -11.44 7.98
N GLU A 39 -11.67 -12.17 7.03
CA GLU A 39 -12.28 -13.48 7.20
C GLU A 39 -11.52 -14.49 6.33
N GLY A 40 -11.33 -15.72 6.83
CA GLY A 40 -10.47 -16.71 6.18
C GLY A 40 -9.01 -16.56 6.62
N SER A 41 -8.06 -16.81 5.71
CA SER A 41 -6.62 -16.76 6.00
C SER A 41 -5.95 -15.67 5.18
N TRP A 42 -5.25 -14.77 5.88
CA TRP A 42 -4.35 -13.78 5.31
C TRP A 42 -2.99 -13.92 5.97
N THR A 43 -1.98 -14.29 5.20
CA THR A 43 -0.63 -14.57 5.70
C THR A 43 0.42 -13.87 4.86
N ALA A 44 1.65 -13.82 5.36
CA ALA A 44 2.72 -13.09 4.73
C ALA A 44 4.12 -13.65 5.03
N LEU A 45 5.04 -13.31 4.15
CA LEU A 45 6.48 -13.51 4.31
C LEU A 45 7.19 -12.17 4.07
N ALA A 46 7.95 -11.71 5.07
CA ALA A 46 8.80 -10.53 4.92
C ALA A 46 10.06 -10.90 4.13
N LEU A 47 10.35 -10.14 3.08
CA LEU A 47 11.58 -10.27 2.28
C LEU A 47 12.55 -9.13 2.56
N ARG A 48 12.03 -7.95 2.90
CA ARG A 48 12.79 -6.78 3.35
C ARG A 48 11.99 -6.03 4.40
N SER A 49 12.63 -5.69 5.50
CA SER A 49 12.00 -5.15 6.71
C SER A 49 12.99 -4.25 7.48
N PRO A 50 12.51 -3.46 8.46
CA PRO A 50 13.38 -2.81 9.44
C PRO A 50 14.43 -3.78 10.00
N GLY A 51 15.73 -3.47 9.83
CA GLY A 51 16.82 -4.32 10.31
C GLY A 51 16.98 -5.69 9.62
N GLY A 52 16.15 -6.04 8.63
CA GLY A 52 16.18 -7.36 7.96
C GLY A 52 15.56 -8.48 8.79
N GLU A 53 14.70 -8.16 9.74
CA GLU A 53 14.02 -9.12 10.61
C GLU A 53 12.90 -9.90 9.89
N THR A 54 12.85 -11.21 10.09
CA THR A 54 11.86 -12.10 9.45
C THR A 54 10.47 -12.05 10.11
N GLY A 55 10.38 -11.60 11.36
CA GLY A 55 9.13 -11.53 12.13
C GLY A 55 8.33 -10.23 11.92
N HIS A 56 8.95 -9.18 11.36
CA HIS A 56 8.31 -7.90 11.12
C HIS A 56 7.68 -7.84 9.74
N VAL A 57 6.40 -8.21 9.66
CA VAL A 57 5.58 -8.11 8.43
C VAL A 57 5.02 -6.70 8.21
N VAL A 58 5.25 -5.78 9.15
CA VAL A 58 4.73 -4.40 9.14
C VAL A 58 5.89 -3.42 9.18
N PRO A 59 5.85 -2.30 8.42
CA PRO A 59 6.72 -1.17 8.70
C PRO A 59 6.21 -0.49 9.97
N ASP A 60 6.86 -0.73 11.11
CA ASP A 60 6.75 0.19 12.23
C ASP A 60 7.60 1.43 11.85
N ALA A 61 6.93 2.54 11.54
CA ALA A 61 7.55 3.81 11.15
C ALA A 61 8.33 4.49 12.31
N VAL A 62 8.56 3.79 13.42
CA VAL A 62 9.17 4.33 14.63
C VAL A 62 10.46 3.57 14.94
N GLY A 63 11.57 4.02 14.35
CA GLY A 63 12.90 3.85 14.97
C GLY A 63 13.91 2.90 14.34
N ALA A 64 13.70 2.38 13.13
CA ALA A 64 14.75 1.64 12.42
C ALA A 64 15.47 2.51 11.40
N GLU A 65 16.73 2.84 11.66
CA GLU A 65 17.50 3.75 10.80
C GLU A 65 17.88 3.13 9.43
N THR A 66 17.66 1.83 9.20
CA THR A 66 17.87 1.21 7.88
C THR A 66 16.95 0.00 7.63
N TYR A 67 16.37 -0.08 6.44
CA TYR A 67 15.70 -1.28 5.92
C TYR A 67 16.73 -2.22 5.28
N ALA A 68 16.60 -3.52 5.51
CA ALA A 68 17.50 -4.54 4.97
C ALA A 68 16.75 -5.79 4.48
N ASN A 69 17.37 -6.52 3.56
CA ASN A 69 16.82 -7.79 3.09
C ASN A 69 16.89 -8.82 4.23
N THR A 70 15.81 -9.58 4.39
CA THR A 70 15.80 -10.79 5.23
C THR A 70 16.59 -11.90 4.54
N PRO A 71 17.03 -12.94 5.27
CA PRO A 71 17.68 -14.11 4.66
C PRO A 71 16.83 -14.77 3.54
N LEU A 72 15.50 -14.72 3.66
CA LEU A 72 14.58 -15.32 2.68
C LEU A 72 14.69 -14.68 1.29
N MET A 73 15.10 -13.41 1.18
CA MET A 73 15.26 -12.74 -0.12
C MET A 73 16.28 -13.47 -1.01
N GLN A 74 17.32 -14.07 -0.42
CA GLN A 74 18.39 -14.77 -1.15
C GLN A 74 17.90 -16.08 -1.80
N GLU A 75 16.77 -16.63 -1.35
CA GLU A 75 16.14 -17.81 -1.95
C GLU A 75 15.27 -17.46 -3.16
N LEU A 76 15.09 -16.16 -3.45
CA LEU A 76 14.18 -15.64 -4.46
C LEU A 76 14.93 -14.73 -5.47
N PRO A 77 15.89 -15.28 -6.25
CA PRO A 77 16.83 -14.47 -7.02
C PRO A 77 16.17 -13.58 -8.08
N SER A 78 15.05 -13.99 -8.68
CA SER A 78 14.31 -13.15 -9.63
C SER A 78 13.63 -11.97 -8.93
N ILE A 79 13.11 -12.19 -7.72
CA ILE A 79 12.55 -11.12 -6.87
C ILE A 79 13.67 -10.18 -6.43
N GLU A 80 14.76 -10.71 -5.89
CA GLU A 80 15.90 -9.91 -5.42
C GLU A 80 16.46 -9.03 -6.53
N ALA A 81 16.74 -9.60 -7.71
CA ALA A 81 17.29 -8.87 -8.85
C ALA A 81 16.35 -7.77 -9.34
N TRP A 82 15.04 -8.03 -9.39
CA TRP A 82 14.07 -7.03 -9.85
C TRP A 82 13.90 -5.90 -8.84
N VAL A 83 13.80 -6.22 -7.54
CA VAL A 83 13.73 -5.21 -6.47
C VAL A 83 14.98 -4.34 -6.45
N ALA A 84 16.17 -4.93 -6.60
CA ALA A 84 17.43 -4.19 -6.62
C ALA A 84 17.58 -3.27 -7.85
N ALA A 85 16.86 -3.55 -8.94
CA ALA A 85 16.87 -2.74 -10.16
C ALA A 85 15.92 -1.53 -10.11
N LEU A 86 15.06 -1.41 -9.08
CA LEU A 86 14.15 -0.28 -8.95
C LEU A 86 14.92 1.03 -8.66
N PRO A 87 14.76 2.09 -9.47
CA PRO A 87 15.43 3.38 -9.27
C PRO A 87 14.81 4.22 -8.15
N CYS A 88 14.44 3.62 -7.02
CA CYS A 88 13.86 4.32 -5.87
C CYS A 88 14.31 3.69 -4.55
N THR A 89 14.15 4.42 -3.45
CA THR A 89 14.45 3.88 -2.12
C THR A 89 13.35 2.90 -1.73
N VAL A 90 13.68 1.61 -1.76
CA VAL A 90 12.80 0.54 -1.31
C VAL A 90 12.87 0.42 0.22
N MET A 91 11.72 0.58 0.87
CA MET A 91 11.57 0.42 2.31
C MET A 91 11.33 -1.05 2.61
N SER A 92 10.12 -1.56 2.39
CA SER A 92 9.77 -2.94 2.72
C SER A 92 9.36 -3.74 1.48
N VAL A 93 9.56 -5.06 1.55
CA VAL A 93 9.16 -6.03 0.52
C VAL A 93 8.56 -7.24 1.20
N ARG A 94 7.40 -7.69 0.76
CA ARG A 94 6.70 -8.84 1.34
C ARG A 94 5.87 -9.59 0.31
N LEU A 95 5.74 -10.89 0.50
CA LEU A 95 4.72 -11.69 -0.17
C LEU A 95 3.47 -11.70 0.70
N LEU A 96 2.33 -11.29 0.16
CA LEU A 96 1.04 -11.33 0.84
C LEU A 96 0.13 -12.38 0.21
N ASN A 97 -0.17 -13.43 0.96
CA ASN A 97 -1.08 -14.50 0.57
C ASN A 97 -2.49 -14.28 1.16
N LEU A 98 -3.49 -14.12 0.31
CA LEU A 98 -4.90 -14.17 0.70
C LEU A 98 -5.50 -15.48 0.20
N ALA A 99 -5.87 -16.36 1.12
CA ALA A 99 -6.31 -17.70 0.78
C ALA A 99 -7.60 -17.71 -0.06
N ALA A 100 -7.85 -18.82 -0.76
CA ALA A 100 -9.11 -19.06 -1.44
C ALA A 100 -10.32 -18.85 -0.50
N GLY A 101 -11.32 -18.10 -0.95
CA GLY A 101 -12.52 -17.76 -0.17
C GLY A 101 -12.32 -16.67 0.90
N ALA A 102 -11.11 -16.16 1.11
CA ALA A 102 -10.83 -15.17 2.13
C ALA A 102 -11.24 -13.75 1.69
N VAL A 103 -11.56 -12.92 2.68
CA VAL A 103 -12.02 -11.54 2.49
C VAL A 103 -11.22 -10.61 3.39
N ILE A 104 -10.72 -9.52 2.84
CA ILE A 104 -10.22 -8.36 3.59
C ILE A 104 -11.33 -7.32 3.60
N LYS A 105 -11.86 -7.01 4.79
CA LYS A 105 -12.95 -6.06 5.02
C LYS A 105 -12.53 -4.64 4.66
N THR A 106 -13.51 -3.80 4.38
CA THR A 106 -13.27 -2.38 4.07
C THR A 106 -12.56 -1.69 5.22
N HIS A 107 -11.40 -1.11 4.94
CA HIS A 107 -10.62 -0.33 5.89
C HIS A 107 -9.86 0.78 5.16
N ARG A 108 -9.16 1.60 5.95
CA ARG A 108 -8.18 2.57 5.48
C ARG A 108 -6.88 2.30 6.20
N ASP A 109 -5.79 2.31 5.47
CA ASP A 109 -4.47 2.36 6.08
C ASP A 109 -4.15 3.81 6.45
N ARG A 110 -3.14 3.99 7.30
CA ARG A 110 -2.53 5.29 7.58
C ARG A 110 -1.17 5.22 6.92
N GLU A 111 -0.86 6.15 6.01
CA GLU A 111 0.42 6.27 5.25
C GLU A 111 0.43 5.54 3.89
N LEU A 112 1.55 5.65 3.14
CA LEU A 112 1.76 5.00 1.84
C LEU A 112 0.85 5.49 0.69
N SER A 113 0.50 6.78 0.71
CA SER A 113 -0.08 7.43 -0.46
C SER A 113 0.97 8.18 -1.25
N PHE A 114 0.91 8.02 -2.57
CA PHE A 114 1.86 8.58 -3.53
C PHE A 114 2.04 10.08 -3.32
N GLU A 115 0.94 10.77 -3.06
CA GLU A 115 0.90 12.20 -2.80
C GLU A 115 1.61 12.63 -1.49
N GLN A 116 1.84 11.71 -0.56
CA GLN A 116 2.57 11.93 0.70
C GLN A 116 4.04 11.52 0.61
N GLY A 117 4.54 11.17 -0.58
CA GLY A 117 5.95 10.85 -0.78
C GLY A 117 6.27 9.36 -0.63
N GLU A 118 5.27 8.50 -0.50
CA GLU A 118 5.46 7.04 -0.36
C GLU A 118 4.48 6.30 -1.26
N ALA A 119 4.84 5.11 -1.75
CA ALA A 119 3.95 4.31 -2.58
C ALA A 119 4.00 2.85 -2.18
N ARG A 120 2.81 2.22 -2.20
CA ARG A 120 2.67 0.77 -2.11
C ARG A 120 2.39 0.19 -3.50
N LEU A 121 3.35 -0.57 -4.00
CA LEU A 121 3.25 -1.28 -5.27
C LEU A 121 2.80 -2.72 -5.04
N HIS A 122 1.87 -3.17 -5.88
CA HIS A 122 1.37 -4.54 -5.94
C HIS A 122 1.79 -5.19 -7.26
N LEU A 123 2.46 -6.33 -7.14
CA LEU A 123 2.88 -7.18 -8.24
C LEU A 123 2.19 -8.54 -8.08
N PRO A 124 1.09 -8.82 -8.80
CA PRO A 124 0.41 -10.10 -8.71
C PRO A 124 1.27 -11.25 -9.27
N ILE A 125 1.66 -12.18 -8.39
CA ILE A 125 2.39 -13.39 -8.76
C ILE A 125 1.38 -14.52 -9.03
N PHE A 126 0.48 -14.77 -8.07
CA PHE A 126 -0.65 -15.69 -8.23
C PHE A 126 -1.94 -14.91 -8.02
N THR A 127 -2.85 -14.95 -8.99
CA THR A 127 -4.12 -14.22 -8.95
C THR A 127 -5.16 -14.92 -9.82
N HIS A 128 -6.42 -14.54 -9.67
CA HIS A 128 -7.54 -15.08 -10.43
C HIS A 128 -8.52 -13.95 -10.76
N PRO A 129 -9.24 -13.96 -11.90
CA PRO A 129 -10.26 -12.93 -12.22
C PRO A 129 -11.37 -12.75 -11.17
N LYS A 130 -11.51 -13.69 -10.23
CA LYS A 130 -12.43 -13.64 -9.08
C LYS A 130 -11.79 -13.07 -7.82
N VAL A 131 -10.55 -12.57 -7.92
CA VAL A 131 -9.92 -11.75 -6.89
C VAL A 131 -10.14 -10.30 -7.27
N LEU A 132 -11.00 -9.64 -6.49
CA LEU A 132 -11.41 -8.26 -6.73
C LEU A 132 -10.96 -7.38 -5.58
N PHE A 133 -10.23 -6.33 -5.92
CA PHE A 133 -9.95 -5.20 -5.04
C PHE A 133 -11.06 -4.18 -5.25
N THR A 134 -11.60 -3.62 -4.18
CA THR A 134 -12.49 -2.46 -4.25
C THR A 134 -11.76 -1.29 -3.63
N ILE A 135 -11.62 -0.17 -4.35
CA ILE A 135 -11.01 1.07 -3.86
C ILE A 135 -11.99 2.20 -4.10
N ASP A 136 -12.37 2.90 -3.04
CA ASP A 136 -13.35 3.99 -3.09
C ASP A 136 -14.65 3.58 -3.84
N GLY A 137 -15.11 2.37 -3.57
CA GLY A 137 -16.30 1.77 -4.20
C GLY A 137 -16.11 1.24 -5.63
N GLN A 138 -14.93 1.40 -6.23
CA GLN A 138 -14.64 0.88 -7.57
C GLN A 138 -13.94 -0.49 -7.49
N ALA A 139 -14.56 -1.52 -8.06
CA ALA A 139 -13.99 -2.86 -8.14
C ALA A 139 -13.01 -2.99 -9.32
N MET A 140 -11.88 -3.65 -9.09
CA MET A 140 -10.86 -3.93 -10.08
C MET A 140 -10.18 -5.28 -9.85
N HIS A 141 -9.72 -5.89 -10.92
CA HIS A 141 -8.85 -7.07 -10.90
C HIS A 141 -7.43 -6.66 -11.30
N MET A 142 -6.42 -7.23 -10.64
CA MET A 142 -5.00 -7.04 -10.98
C MET A 142 -4.45 -8.36 -11.58
N PRO A 143 -4.26 -8.44 -12.92
CA PRO A 143 -3.68 -9.60 -13.59
C PRO A 143 -2.22 -9.87 -13.22
N ALA A 144 -1.81 -11.14 -13.33
CA ALA A 144 -0.40 -11.52 -13.16
C ALA A 144 0.48 -10.84 -14.22
N GLY A 145 1.67 -10.40 -13.81
CA GLY A 145 2.62 -9.71 -14.68
C GLY A 145 2.38 -8.21 -14.85
N GLU A 146 1.34 -7.65 -14.23
CA GLU A 146 1.12 -6.20 -14.18
C GLU A 146 1.61 -5.61 -12.85
N CYS A 147 2.05 -4.35 -12.88
CA CYS A 147 2.46 -3.62 -11.67
C CYS A 147 1.43 -2.54 -11.38
N TRP A 148 0.94 -2.50 -10.14
CA TRP A 148 -0.14 -1.63 -9.73
C TRP A 148 0.26 -0.78 -8.53
N TYR A 149 -0.11 0.50 -8.54
CA TYR A 149 -0.19 1.32 -7.34
C TYR A 149 -1.62 1.33 -6.83
N LEU A 150 -1.79 1.30 -5.51
CA LEU A 150 -3.06 1.45 -4.81
C LEU A 150 -2.90 2.47 -3.69
N ASN A 151 -3.80 3.44 -3.62
CA ASN A 151 -3.83 4.40 -2.54
C ASN A 151 -4.55 3.81 -1.33
N ALA A 152 -3.79 3.27 -0.39
CA ALA A 152 -4.31 2.59 0.79
C ALA A 152 -5.00 3.55 1.80
N ASN A 153 -4.84 4.87 1.64
CA ASN A 153 -5.55 5.87 2.43
C ASN A 153 -7.04 5.99 2.03
N LEU A 154 -7.44 5.50 0.84
CA LEU A 154 -8.84 5.40 0.44
C LEU A 154 -9.50 4.15 1.05
N PRO A 155 -10.84 4.12 1.25
CA PRO A 155 -11.52 2.91 1.69
C PRO A 155 -11.26 1.79 0.70
N HIS A 156 -10.70 0.69 1.17
CA HIS A 156 -10.39 -0.43 0.31
C HIS A 156 -10.67 -1.78 0.96
N SER A 157 -11.02 -2.76 0.13
CA SER A 157 -11.31 -4.14 0.52
C SER A 157 -10.85 -5.10 -0.58
N VAL A 158 -10.70 -6.38 -0.23
CA VAL A 158 -10.32 -7.42 -1.19
C VAL A 158 -11.20 -8.64 -0.96
N VAL A 159 -11.73 -9.23 -2.02
CA VAL A 159 -12.47 -10.49 -1.97
C VAL A 159 -11.77 -11.49 -2.88
N ASN A 160 -11.39 -12.65 -2.35
CA ASN A 160 -10.91 -13.78 -3.15
C ASN A 160 -12.00 -14.86 -3.26
N GLU A 161 -12.91 -14.73 -4.24
CA GLU A 161 -13.96 -15.75 -4.48
C GLU A 161 -13.48 -16.90 -5.39
N SER A 162 -12.16 -17.03 -5.57
CA SER A 162 -11.58 -18.11 -6.37
C SER A 162 -11.34 -19.36 -5.53
N ASN A 163 -10.93 -20.43 -6.21
CA ASN A 163 -10.49 -21.68 -5.61
C ASN A 163 -8.96 -21.77 -5.46
N ILE A 164 -8.25 -20.64 -5.64
CA ILE A 164 -6.80 -20.58 -5.48
C ILE A 164 -6.41 -19.44 -4.52
N ASP A 165 -5.25 -19.61 -3.91
CA ASP A 165 -4.62 -18.57 -3.11
C ASP A 165 -4.12 -17.43 -4.01
N ARG A 166 -4.33 -16.19 -3.56
CA ARG A 166 -3.77 -15.00 -4.21
C ARG A 166 -2.51 -14.60 -3.50
N ILE A 167 -1.41 -14.51 -4.24
CA ILE A 167 -0.12 -14.04 -3.72
C ILE A 167 0.33 -12.83 -4.54
N HIS A 168 0.46 -11.68 -3.90
CA HIS A 168 1.09 -10.50 -4.48
C HIS A 168 2.42 -10.24 -3.79
N LEU A 169 3.45 -9.89 -4.57
CA LEU A 169 4.62 -9.21 -4.04
C LEU A 169 4.23 -7.74 -3.83
N VAL A 170 4.41 -7.27 -2.60
CA VAL A 170 4.06 -5.91 -2.18
C VAL A 170 5.32 -5.18 -1.76
N ILE A 171 5.51 -3.99 -2.30
CA ILE A 171 6.70 -3.17 -2.08
C ILE A 171 6.26 -1.80 -1.61
N ASP A 172 6.76 -1.37 -0.47
CA ASP A 172 6.63 0.01 -0.02
C ASP A 172 7.93 0.76 -0.37
N CYS A 173 7.83 1.89 -1.06
CA CYS A 173 8.99 2.68 -1.49
C CYS A 173 8.74 4.19 -1.38
N VAL A 174 9.83 4.96 -1.37
CA VAL A 174 9.78 6.42 -1.37
C VAL A 174 9.57 6.93 -2.79
N VAL A 175 8.64 7.87 -2.95
CA VAL A 175 8.37 8.56 -4.20
C VAL A 175 9.52 9.53 -4.48
N ASN A 176 10.21 9.29 -5.59
CA ASN A 176 11.22 10.18 -6.17
C ASN A 176 10.84 10.54 -7.61
N ASP A 177 11.71 11.29 -8.29
CA ASP A 177 11.45 11.75 -9.67
C ASP A 177 11.14 10.61 -10.64
N TRP A 178 11.84 9.47 -10.50
CA TRP A 178 11.59 8.30 -11.33
C TRP A 178 10.18 7.74 -11.11
N LEU A 179 9.74 7.61 -9.86
CA LEU A 179 8.40 7.09 -9.58
C LEU A 179 7.32 8.11 -9.97
N GLN A 180 7.61 9.42 -9.87
CA GLN A 180 6.73 10.46 -10.40
C GLN A 180 6.55 10.36 -11.91
N GLU A 181 7.64 10.21 -12.67
CA GLU A 181 7.59 10.03 -14.11
C GLU A 181 6.91 8.72 -14.51
N THR A 182 7.20 7.63 -13.78
CA THR A 182 6.53 6.33 -13.98
C THR A 182 5.02 6.45 -13.76
N MET A 183 4.62 7.15 -12.70
CA MET A 183 3.21 7.41 -12.40
C MET A 183 2.58 8.31 -13.46
N ALA A 184 3.28 9.32 -13.96
CA ALA A 184 2.81 10.22 -15.02
C ALA A 184 2.54 9.50 -16.35
N ASN A 185 3.26 8.41 -16.62
CA ASN A 185 3.07 7.54 -17.79
C ASN A 185 2.11 6.36 -17.55
N ALA A 186 1.59 6.19 -16.33
CA ALA A 186 0.67 5.13 -15.97
C ALA A 186 -0.76 5.37 -16.47
N THR A 187 -1.54 4.29 -16.63
CA THR A 187 -2.99 4.40 -16.73
C THR A 187 -3.56 4.58 -15.32
N ARG A 188 -4.09 5.76 -15.02
CA ARG A 188 -4.52 6.17 -13.67
C ARG A 188 -6.02 6.35 -13.56
N CYS A 189 -6.55 5.98 -12.40
CA CYS A 189 -7.89 6.35 -11.97
C CYS A 189 -7.79 7.36 -10.82
N MET A 190 -8.55 8.44 -10.90
CA MET A 190 -8.56 9.50 -9.91
C MET A 190 -9.77 9.35 -8.98
N ALA A 191 -9.56 9.54 -7.68
CA ALA A 191 -10.63 9.74 -6.71
C ALA A 191 -10.85 11.24 -6.48
N ALA A 192 -12.12 11.63 -6.34
CA ALA A 192 -12.45 12.98 -5.90
C ALA A 192 -12.15 13.11 -4.41
N VAL A 193 -11.43 14.15 -4.02
CA VAL A 193 -11.32 14.50 -2.61
C VAL A 193 -12.58 15.28 -2.25
N ASP A 194 -13.34 14.78 -1.27
CA ASP A 194 -14.59 15.41 -0.83
C ASP A 194 -14.29 16.76 -0.15
N ALA A 195 -14.47 17.83 -0.92
CA ALA A 195 -14.27 19.19 -0.45
C ALA A 195 -15.23 19.57 0.69
N ALA A 196 -16.45 18.98 0.72
CA ALA A 196 -17.40 19.23 1.80
C ALA A 196 -16.95 18.55 3.09
N ALA A 197 -16.41 17.34 3.02
CA ALA A 197 -15.82 16.66 4.18
C ALA A 197 -14.60 17.43 4.72
N ILE A 198 -13.74 17.93 3.84
CA ILE A 198 -12.62 18.82 4.23
C ILE A 198 -13.16 20.05 4.96
N GLN A 199 -14.12 20.75 4.37
CA GLN A 199 -14.67 21.98 4.93
C GLN A 199 -15.35 21.73 6.28
N GLN A 200 -16.06 20.62 6.42
CA GLN A 200 -16.67 20.20 7.68
C GLN A 200 -15.59 19.92 8.73
N GLN A 201 -14.50 19.25 8.37
CA GLN A 201 -13.40 18.98 9.29
C GLN A 201 -12.67 20.27 9.70
N GLN A 202 -12.49 21.23 8.78
CA GLN A 202 -11.97 22.56 9.10
C GLN A 202 -12.90 23.31 10.08
N ALA A 203 -14.22 23.20 9.90
CA ALA A 203 -15.18 23.81 10.82
C ALA A 203 -15.12 23.19 12.22
N VAL A 204 -14.95 21.87 12.33
CA VAL A 204 -14.73 21.18 13.62
C VAL A 204 -13.45 21.66 14.30
N ILE A 205 -12.34 21.77 13.56
CA ILE A 205 -11.07 22.29 14.08
C ILE A 205 -11.26 23.72 14.60
N ALA A 206 -11.93 24.58 13.85
CA ALA A 206 -12.21 25.96 14.27
C ALA A 206 -13.03 26.01 15.56
N ALA A 207 -14.12 25.23 15.66
CA ALA A 207 -14.95 25.17 16.85
C ALA A 207 -14.19 24.65 18.08
N LEU A 208 -13.30 23.66 17.93
CA LEU A 208 -12.47 23.15 19.01
C LEU A 208 -11.45 24.20 19.52
N ARG A 209 -10.92 25.03 18.61
CA ARG A 209 -10.06 26.16 18.98
C ARG A 209 -10.82 27.24 19.74
N GLU A 210 -12.06 27.53 19.33
CA GLU A 210 -12.93 28.50 20.03
C GLU A 210 -13.29 28.08 21.46
N GLN A 211 -13.41 26.78 21.74
CA GLN A 211 -13.63 26.29 23.12
C GLN A 211 -12.47 26.65 24.08
N GLY A 212 -11.25 26.86 23.56
CA GLY A 212 -10.12 27.42 24.31
C GLY A 212 -9.54 26.57 25.45
N SER A 213 -10.05 25.36 25.70
CA SER A 213 -9.49 24.46 26.70
C SER A 213 -8.19 23.82 26.19
N ALA A 214 -7.25 23.50 27.08
CA ALA A 214 -6.00 22.85 26.70
C ALA A 214 -6.23 21.52 25.93
N THR A 215 -7.27 20.77 26.29
CA THR A 215 -7.64 19.51 25.62
C THR A 215 -8.24 19.75 24.24
N SER A 216 -9.13 20.75 24.09
CA SER A 216 -9.75 21.06 22.79
C SER A 216 -8.76 21.67 21.81
N ILE A 217 -7.83 22.50 22.29
CA ILE A 217 -6.73 23.05 21.48
C ILE A 217 -5.83 21.91 20.98
N LYS A 218 -5.39 21.02 21.87
CA LYS A 218 -4.56 19.87 21.49
C LYS A 218 -5.26 18.99 20.44
N LEU A 219 -6.54 18.68 20.65
CA LEU A 219 -7.31 17.89 19.69
C LEU A 219 -7.45 18.61 18.34
N ALA A 220 -7.66 19.93 18.35
CA ALA A 220 -7.73 20.72 17.13
C ALA A 220 -6.40 20.70 16.35
N ASP A 221 -5.27 20.75 17.06
CA ASP A 221 -3.95 20.70 16.44
C ASP A 221 -3.63 19.32 15.88
N ASP A 222 -3.98 18.25 16.58
CA ASP A 222 -3.86 16.87 16.09
C ASP A 222 -4.70 16.66 14.80
N LEU A 223 -5.95 17.15 14.81
CA LEU A 223 -6.85 17.10 13.65
C LEU A 223 -6.38 17.98 12.48
N ALA A 224 -5.82 19.16 12.78
CA ALA A 224 -5.28 20.08 11.77
C ALA A 224 -4.03 19.50 11.12
N ALA A 225 -3.12 18.89 11.89
CA ALA A 225 -1.97 18.20 11.35
C ALA A 225 -2.38 17.05 10.42
N ALA A 226 -3.34 16.22 10.84
CA ALA A 226 -3.87 15.14 10.01
C ALA A 226 -4.53 15.64 8.72
N LEU A 227 -5.29 16.74 8.79
CA LEU A 227 -5.93 17.34 7.62
C LEU A 227 -4.92 18.00 6.67
N GLN A 228 -3.88 18.65 7.21
CA GLN A 228 -2.86 19.32 6.41
C GLN A 228 -2.02 18.30 5.62
N VAL A 229 -1.72 17.14 6.22
CA VAL A 229 -1.12 15.98 5.55
C VAL A 229 -2.02 15.43 4.43
N HIS A 230 -3.34 15.56 4.54
CA HIS A 230 -4.28 15.18 3.48
C HIS A 230 -4.37 16.22 2.35
N LEU A 231 -4.24 17.51 2.66
CA LEU A 231 -4.39 18.63 1.72
C LEU A 231 -3.13 18.97 0.92
N SER A 232 -1.94 18.94 1.55
CA SER A 232 -0.66 19.17 0.87
C SER A 232 -0.42 18.13 -0.23
N ALA A 233 -0.89 16.91 0.00
CA ALA A 233 -0.90 15.78 -0.92
C ALA A 233 -1.55 16.13 -2.28
N SER A 234 -2.53 17.04 -2.28
CA SER A 234 -3.38 17.25 -3.45
C SER A 234 -3.24 18.65 -4.08
N SER A 235 -2.41 19.53 -3.50
CA SER A 235 -2.13 20.89 -3.96
C SER A 235 -0.89 20.99 -4.88
N SER A 236 0.04 20.04 -4.79
CA SER A 236 1.29 20.03 -5.56
C SER A 236 1.11 19.69 -7.05
N ASN A 237 -0.12 19.38 -7.50
CA ASN A 237 -0.47 19.11 -8.91
C ASN A 237 -1.04 20.34 -9.66
N ALA A 238 -0.91 21.55 -9.11
CA ALA A 238 -1.49 22.77 -9.72
C ALA A 238 -0.47 23.76 -10.32
N ILE A 239 0.84 23.45 -10.36
CA ILE A 239 1.82 24.39 -10.92
C ILE A 239 2.77 23.65 -11.87
N SER A 240 2.51 23.89 -13.17
CA SER A 240 3.38 23.87 -14.37
C SER A 240 4.45 22.80 -14.52
#